data_AF-A8Q9C8-F1
#
_entry.id   AF-A8Q9C8-F1
#
_cell.length_a   1.000
_cell.length_b   1.000
_cell.length_c   1.000
_cell.angle_alpha   90.00
_cell.angle_beta   90.00
_cell.angle_gamma   90.00
#
_symmetry.space_group_name_H-M   'P 1'
#
loop_
_entity.id
_entity.type
_entity.pdbx_description
1 polymer ?
#
loop_
_entity_poly.entity_id
_entity_poly.type
_entity_poly.pdbx_seq_one_letter_code
_entity_poly.pdbx_strand_id
1 'polypeptide(L)'
;MQQSPRCTDGLIFTCLSSRYSFGTNVKILKWKPSQSLTVDFLIRVRPEVYEGIGSKRRAEAANEKPVFELYARTNDDSHVYFDDMRLNDDEWARWMQFGNALDGRIVECAPFLVSSGTGISHTSWRPVRLRDDKIVANHQSVVTSTLESIHHGVSEEKLSDSAPSVAENWFNPNRWARRVQFEKNQSRVFSDLHLYS
;
A
#
# COMPACT_ATOMS: atom_id res chain seq x y z
N MET A 1 16.27 -20.50 -0.97
CA MET A 1 16.11 -19.13 -1.50
C MET A 1 17.22 -18.26 -0.94
N GLN A 2 18.06 -17.70 -1.80
CA GLN A 2 19.19 -16.87 -1.41
C GLN A 2 18.63 -15.49 -1.01
N GLN A 3 18.72 -15.11 0.26
CA GLN A 3 18.31 -13.77 0.69
C GLN A 3 19.30 -12.75 0.11
N SER A 4 18.77 -11.81 -0.66
CA SER A 4 19.51 -10.63 -1.12
C SER A 4 19.99 -9.84 0.10
N PRO A 5 21.21 -9.27 0.09
CA PRO A 5 21.71 -8.41 1.16
C PRO A 5 20.94 -7.08 1.30
N ARG A 6 19.97 -6.81 0.41
CA ARG A 6 19.11 -5.63 0.45
C ARG A 6 17.64 -6.04 0.55
N CYS A 7 16.89 -5.32 1.37
CA CYS A 7 15.44 -5.41 1.45
C CYS A 7 14.83 -5.13 0.07
N THR A 8 14.00 -6.06 -0.41
CA THR A 8 13.25 -5.95 -1.67
C THR A 8 11.80 -5.64 -1.34
N ASP A 9 11.25 -4.57 -1.89
CA ASP A 9 9.89 -4.07 -1.62
C ASP A 9 8.91 -4.29 -2.78
N GLY A 10 9.31 -5.04 -3.80
CA GLY A 10 8.48 -5.33 -4.96
C GLY A 10 9.26 -5.68 -6.23
N LEU A 11 8.60 -5.51 -7.37
CA LEU A 11 9.11 -5.81 -8.71
C LEU A 11 8.94 -4.60 -9.64
N ILE A 12 9.88 -4.42 -10.57
CA ILE A 12 9.81 -3.41 -11.63
C ILE A 12 9.78 -4.13 -12.97
N PHE A 13 8.72 -3.90 -13.75
CA PHE A 13 8.59 -4.40 -15.11
C PHE A 13 8.93 -3.29 -16.10
N THR A 14 9.97 -3.50 -16.90
CA THR A 14 10.40 -2.55 -17.92
C THR A 14 10.09 -3.12 -19.29
N CYS A 15 9.36 -2.37 -20.12
CA CYS A 15 9.05 -2.78 -21.48
C CYS A 15 10.29 -2.77 -22.37
N LEU A 16 10.72 -3.95 -22.81
CA LEU A 16 11.92 -4.14 -23.65
C LEU A 16 11.90 -3.32 -24.95
N SER A 17 10.74 -3.18 -25.59
CA SER A 17 10.60 -2.51 -26.89
C SER A 17 10.43 -0.99 -26.78
N SER A 18 10.38 -0.43 -25.58
CA SER A 18 10.19 0.99 -25.36
C SER A 18 11.52 1.74 -25.25
N ARG A 19 11.61 2.90 -25.91
CA ARG A 19 12.72 3.84 -25.68
C ARG A 19 12.62 4.44 -24.29
N TYR A 20 13.77 4.84 -23.74
CA TYR A 20 13.81 5.68 -22.56
C TYR A 20 13.03 6.98 -22.79
N SER A 21 12.30 7.42 -21.78
CA SER A 21 11.53 8.67 -21.80
C SER A 21 11.75 9.43 -20.49
N PHE A 22 11.78 10.76 -20.58
CA PHE A 22 11.82 11.63 -19.41
C PHE A 22 10.44 11.75 -18.78
N GLY A 23 10.37 11.73 -17.44
CA GLY A 23 9.12 11.89 -16.69
C GLY A 23 8.33 10.57 -16.52
N THR A 24 7.01 10.71 -16.38
CA THR A 24 6.12 9.56 -16.15
C THR A 24 6.06 8.64 -17.37
N ASN A 25 6.44 7.38 -17.18
CA ASN A 25 6.42 6.37 -18.23
C ASN A 25 5.45 5.23 -17.89
N VAL A 26 4.31 5.20 -18.59
CA VAL A 26 3.26 4.18 -18.42
C VAL A 26 3.72 2.75 -18.79
N LYS A 27 4.88 2.61 -19.44
CA LYS A 27 5.47 1.32 -19.83
C LYS A 27 6.46 0.77 -18.80
N ILE A 28 6.72 1.52 -17.73
CA ILE A 28 7.45 1.05 -16.55
C ILE A 28 6.42 0.82 -15.45
N LEU A 29 6.17 -0.45 -15.13
CA LEU A 29 5.22 -0.83 -14.09
C LEU A 29 5.98 -1.16 -12.81
N LYS A 30 5.45 -0.69 -11.68
CA LYS A 30 5.95 -1.02 -10.35
C LYS A 30 4.88 -1.87 -9.66
N TRP A 31 5.24 -3.09 -9.31
CA TRP A 31 4.39 -3.96 -8.50
C TRP A 31 4.93 -3.99 -7.08
N LYS A 32 4.03 -3.87 -6.10
CA LYS A 32 4.33 -4.05 -4.69
C LYS A 32 3.28 -4.97 -4.07
N PRO A 33 3.65 -5.85 -3.13
CA PRO A 33 2.67 -6.59 -2.34
C PRO A 33 1.68 -5.62 -1.69
N SER A 34 0.39 -5.91 -1.71
CA SER A 34 -0.64 -5.03 -1.11
C SER A 34 -0.38 -4.79 0.39
N GLN A 35 0.15 -5.79 1.08
CA GLN A 35 0.56 -5.73 2.49
C GLN A 35 1.73 -4.76 2.75
N SER A 36 2.49 -4.41 1.72
CA SER A 36 3.60 -3.44 1.81
C SER A 36 3.18 -2.01 1.51
N LEU A 37 1.93 -1.79 1.09
CA LEU A 37 1.37 -0.46 0.98
C LEU A 37 1.11 0.08 2.37
N THR A 38 1.46 1.34 2.61
CA THR A 38 1.22 1.99 3.89
C THR A 38 0.63 3.37 3.67
N VAL A 39 -0.08 3.84 4.69
CA VAL A 39 -0.69 5.16 4.73
C VAL A 39 -0.36 5.79 6.07
N ASP A 40 0.03 7.06 6.06
CA ASP A 40 0.27 7.79 7.29
C ASP A 40 -1.03 8.49 7.76
N PHE A 41 -1.51 8.13 8.94
CA PHE A 41 -2.70 8.73 9.56
C PHE A 41 -2.34 9.55 10.78
N LEU A 42 -3.14 10.57 11.09
CA LEU A 42 -3.16 11.16 12.43
C LEU A 42 -3.96 10.24 13.33
N ILE A 43 -3.36 9.76 14.42
CA ILE A 43 -4.04 8.90 15.37
C ILE A 43 -4.65 9.73 16.50
N ARG A 44 -5.89 9.42 16.88
CA ARG A 44 -6.53 9.94 18.09
C ARG A 44 -6.98 8.78 18.96
N VAL A 45 -6.80 8.92 20.27
CA VAL A 45 -7.36 7.96 21.22
C VAL A 45 -8.82 8.35 21.42
N ARG A 46 -9.74 7.45 21.06
CA ARG A 46 -11.16 7.69 21.34
C ARG A 46 -11.31 7.79 22.87
N PRO A 47 -11.76 8.93 23.42
CA PRO A 47 -12.09 8.99 24.83
C PRO A 47 -13.23 8.01 25.06
N GLU A 48 -13.05 7.04 25.95
CA GLU A 48 -14.18 6.28 26.44
C GLU A 48 -15.12 7.28 27.13
N VAL A 49 -16.26 7.56 26.50
CA VAL A 49 -17.26 8.47 27.06
C VAL A 49 -17.88 7.78 28.28
N TYR A 50 -17.29 8.00 29.45
CA TYR A 50 -17.79 7.51 30.74
C TYR A 50 -18.85 8.43 31.36
N GLU A 51 -19.45 9.31 30.56
CA GLU A 51 -20.55 10.17 30.96
C GLU A 51 -21.83 9.32 31.04
N GLY A 52 -22.36 9.13 32.26
CA GLY A 52 -23.66 8.45 32.48
C GLY A 52 -23.61 6.93 32.71
N ILE A 53 -22.43 6.31 32.76
CA ILE A 53 -22.29 4.86 33.01
C ILE A 53 -21.93 4.60 34.48
N GLY A 54 -22.68 3.71 35.16
CA GLY A 54 -22.48 3.39 36.57
C GLY A 54 -21.07 2.87 36.92
N SER A 55 -20.65 3.05 38.17
CA SER A 55 -19.27 2.83 38.66
C SER A 55 -18.70 1.44 38.39
N LYS A 56 -19.53 0.39 38.33
CA LYS A 56 -19.09 -0.97 38.00
C LYS A 56 -18.64 -1.12 36.53
N ARG A 57 -19.40 -0.51 35.62
CA ARG A 57 -19.12 -0.57 34.17
C ARG A 57 -17.97 0.38 33.79
N ARG A 58 -17.72 1.43 34.57
CA ARG A 58 -16.50 2.24 34.50
C ARG A 58 -15.25 1.45 34.87
N ALA A 59 -15.33 0.59 35.89
CA ALA A 59 -14.21 -0.29 36.27
C ALA A 59 -13.95 -1.42 35.24
N GLU A 60 -15.01 -1.95 34.63
CA GLU A 60 -14.91 -2.93 33.53
C GLU A 60 -14.30 -2.30 32.27
N ALA A 61 -14.75 -1.10 31.89
CA ALA A 61 -14.26 -0.37 30.73
C ALA A 61 -12.82 0.16 30.90
N ALA A 62 -12.39 0.49 32.13
CA ALA A 62 -10.98 0.81 32.41
C ALA A 62 -10.00 -0.34 32.10
N ASN A 63 -10.51 -1.56 31.96
CA ASN A 63 -9.75 -2.74 31.55
C ASN A 63 -9.89 -3.06 30.05
N GLU A 64 -10.75 -2.34 29.31
CA GLU A 64 -10.87 -2.48 27.86
C GLU A 64 -9.74 -1.71 27.16
N LYS A 65 -9.32 -2.20 25.99
CA LYS A 65 -8.29 -1.51 25.20
C LYS A 65 -8.92 -0.33 24.48
N PRO A 66 -8.23 0.82 24.41
CA PRO A 66 -8.74 1.97 23.68
C PRO A 66 -8.90 1.63 22.20
N VAL A 67 -9.95 2.20 21.60
CA VAL A 67 -10.08 2.26 20.14
C VAL A 67 -9.32 3.48 19.66
N PHE A 68 -8.50 3.28 18.63
CA PHE A 68 -7.78 4.37 17.99
C PHE A 68 -8.53 4.82 16.75
N GLU A 69 -8.76 6.11 16.64
CA GLU A 69 -9.34 6.72 15.45
C GLU A 69 -8.22 7.18 14.51
N LEU A 70 -8.36 6.86 13.24
CA LEU A 70 -7.44 7.26 12.19
C LEU A 70 -8.04 8.44 11.43
N TYR A 71 -7.25 9.50 11.27
CA TYR A 71 -7.66 10.70 10.56
C TYR A 71 -6.77 10.95 9.34
N ALA A 72 -7.40 11.36 8.24
CA ALA A 72 -6.76 11.74 6.98
C ALA A 72 -6.82 13.25 6.79
N ARG A 73 -5.85 13.82 6.07
CA ARG A 73 -5.82 15.26 5.78
C ARG A 73 -6.73 15.61 4.60
N THR A 74 -7.43 16.74 4.67
CA THR A 74 -8.26 17.31 3.61
C THR A 74 -7.59 18.49 2.91
N ASN A 75 -8.25 19.06 1.88
CA ASN A 75 -7.71 20.18 1.09
C ASN A 75 -7.55 21.49 1.90
N ASP A 76 -8.30 21.65 2.99
CA ASP A 76 -8.23 22.79 3.90
C ASP A 76 -7.21 22.59 5.03
N ASP A 77 -6.32 21.59 4.89
CA ASP A 77 -5.32 21.17 5.88
C ASP A 77 -5.89 20.69 7.23
N SER A 78 -7.21 20.52 7.34
CA SER A 78 -7.82 19.87 8.49
C SER A 78 -7.69 18.34 8.42
N HIS A 79 -7.98 17.68 9.54
CA HIS A 79 -7.96 16.23 9.66
C HIS A 79 -9.38 15.73 9.89
N VAL A 80 -9.84 14.83 9.03
CA VAL A 80 -11.17 14.22 9.11
C VAL A 80 -11.05 12.74 9.48
N TYR A 81 -12.01 12.27 10.26
CA TYR A 81 -12.10 10.86 10.63
C TYR A 81 -12.17 9.99 9.37
N PHE A 82 -11.43 8.89 9.37
CA PHE A 82 -11.38 7.94 8.28
C PHE A 82 -11.81 6.54 8.72
N ASP A 83 -11.21 5.97 9.76
CA ASP A 83 -11.48 4.58 10.19
C ASP A 83 -11.07 4.33 11.65
N ASP A 84 -11.52 3.20 12.20
CA ASP A 84 -11.13 2.70 13.52
C ASP A 84 -10.01 1.65 13.41
N MET A 85 -9.03 1.77 14.29
CA MET A 85 -7.96 0.80 14.47
C MET A 85 -8.05 0.15 15.85
N ARG A 86 -8.10 -1.19 15.86
CA ARG A 86 -8.11 -2.01 17.07
C ARG A 86 -6.85 -2.86 17.12
N LEU A 87 -6.15 -2.79 18.24
CA LEU A 87 -4.94 -3.57 18.48
C LEU A 87 -5.29 -4.84 19.26
N ASN A 88 -4.71 -5.97 18.85
CA ASN A 88 -4.76 -7.19 19.67
C ASN A 88 -3.85 -7.08 20.91
N ASP A 89 -3.84 -8.09 21.78
CA ASP A 89 -3.05 -8.06 23.04
C ASP A 89 -1.56 -7.84 22.80
N ASP A 90 -0.98 -8.55 21.82
CA ASP A 90 0.45 -8.47 21.52
C ASP A 90 0.81 -7.11 20.90
N GLU A 91 -0.02 -6.61 19.99
CA GLU A 91 0.14 -5.28 19.39
C GLU A 91 0.00 -4.20 20.45
N TRP A 92 -1.01 -4.30 21.32
CA TRP A 92 -1.19 -3.34 22.40
C TRP A 92 0.00 -3.32 23.36
N ALA A 93 0.50 -4.48 23.79
CA ALA A 93 1.67 -4.58 24.65
C ALA A 93 2.93 -3.97 24.02
N ARG A 94 3.10 -4.08 22.69
CA ARG A 94 4.20 -3.42 21.96
C ARG A 94 4.02 -1.91 21.88
N TRP A 95 2.81 -1.45 21.61
CA TRP A 95 2.53 -0.04 21.38
C TRP A 95 2.34 0.78 22.66
N MET A 96 1.95 0.14 23.76
CA MET A 96 1.86 0.76 25.09
C MET A 96 3.24 1.20 25.62
N GLN A 97 4.34 0.66 25.09
CA GLN A 97 5.70 1.13 25.39
C GLN A 97 5.92 2.58 24.96
N PHE A 98 5.16 3.07 23.98
CA PHE A 98 5.14 4.47 23.57
C PHE A 98 4.20 5.34 24.45
N GLY A 99 3.50 4.74 25.43
CA GLY A 99 2.70 5.41 26.47
C GLY A 99 1.49 6.20 25.98
N ASN A 100 1.02 7.17 26.79
CA ASN A 100 -0.02 8.17 26.45
C ASN A 100 0.37 9.07 25.25
N ALA A 101 1.54 8.87 24.65
CA ALA A 101 2.09 9.72 23.62
C ALA A 101 1.76 9.24 22.20
N LEU A 102 0.66 8.51 21.99
CA LEU A 102 0.17 8.23 20.63
C LEU A 102 -0.81 9.31 20.15
N ASP A 103 -1.65 9.85 21.04
CA ASP A 103 -2.66 10.83 20.65
C ASP A 103 -2.04 12.05 19.95
N GLY A 104 -2.59 12.38 18.78
CA GLY A 104 -2.15 13.53 18.00
C GLY A 104 -0.87 13.32 17.19
N ARG A 105 -0.33 12.10 17.11
CA ARG A 105 0.85 11.80 16.27
C ARG A 105 0.48 11.20 14.94
N ILE A 106 1.45 11.25 14.02
CA ILE A 106 1.36 10.57 12.74
C ILE A 106 1.89 9.15 12.89
N VAL A 107 1.06 8.17 12.51
CA VAL A 107 1.40 6.75 12.50
C VAL A 107 1.32 6.22 11.07
N GLU A 108 2.34 5.48 10.66
CA GLU A 108 2.31 4.72 9.41
C GLU A 108 1.56 3.41 9.66
N CYS A 109 0.50 3.16 8.89
CA CYS A 109 -0.32 1.97 9.01
C CYS A 109 -0.27 1.12 7.73
N ALA A 110 -0.17 -0.20 7.90
CA ALA A 110 -0.32 -1.18 6.84
C ALA A 110 -1.75 -1.75 6.85
N PRO A 111 -2.37 -1.98 5.69
CA PRO A 111 -3.68 -2.58 5.57
C PRO A 111 -3.60 -4.09 5.76
N PHE A 112 -4.66 -4.69 6.29
CA PHE A 112 -4.89 -6.12 6.24
C PHE A 112 -6.37 -6.41 6.01
N LEU A 113 -6.66 -7.53 5.35
CA LEU A 113 -8.04 -7.94 5.09
C LEU A 113 -8.59 -8.71 6.29
N VAL A 114 -9.79 -8.34 6.71
CA VAL A 114 -10.55 -9.02 7.77
C VAL A 114 -11.78 -9.63 7.13
N SER A 115 -11.85 -10.96 7.19
CA SER A 115 -13.03 -11.72 6.76
C SER A 115 -14.07 -11.72 7.88
N SER A 116 -15.23 -11.14 7.62
CA SER A 116 -16.38 -11.26 8.53
C SER A 116 -17.06 -12.62 8.35
N GLY A 117 -17.78 -13.07 9.39
CA GLY A 117 -18.56 -14.32 9.35
C GLY A 117 -19.67 -14.34 8.28
N THR A 118 -19.99 -13.20 7.67
CA THR A 118 -20.93 -13.06 6.56
C THR A 118 -20.27 -13.22 5.19
N GLY A 119 -18.95 -13.48 5.13
CA GLY A 119 -18.18 -13.62 3.89
C GLY A 119 -17.73 -12.29 3.27
N ILE A 120 -18.08 -11.16 3.87
CA ILE A 120 -17.62 -9.83 3.41
C ILE A 120 -16.24 -9.56 3.99
N SER A 121 -15.26 -9.33 3.13
CA SER A 121 -13.93 -8.88 3.54
C SER A 121 -13.90 -7.35 3.60
N HIS A 122 -13.38 -6.79 4.69
CA HIS A 122 -13.11 -5.35 4.81
C HIS A 122 -11.64 -5.12 5.12
N THR A 123 -11.16 -3.91 4.85
CA THR A 123 -9.79 -3.52 5.19
C THR A 123 -9.78 -3.02 6.63
N SER A 124 -8.77 -3.44 7.39
CA SER A 124 -8.43 -2.86 8.69
C SER A 124 -6.94 -2.51 8.70
N TRP A 125 -6.47 -1.88 9.76
CA TRP A 125 -5.16 -1.24 9.81
C TRP A 125 -4.31 -1.75 10.96
N ARG A 126 -3.01 -1.95 10.69
CA ARG A 126 -2.01 -2.23 11.72
C ARG A 126 -0.95 -1.14 11.72
N PRO A 127 -0.57 -0.64 12.90
CA PRO A 127 0.44 0.38 12.98
C PRO A 127 1.82 -0.27 12.77
N VAL A 128 2.61 0.33 11.88
CA VAL A 128 3.96 -0.12 11.50
C VAL A 128 5.00 0.62 12.34
N ARG A 129 4.89 1.95 12.38
CA ARG A 129 5.79 2.82 13.15
C ARG A 129 5.22 4.23 13.30
N LEU A 130 5.80 4.97 14.24
CA LEU A 130 5.55 6.39 14.39
C LEU A 130 6.35 7.20 13.35
N ARG A 131 5.73 8.24 12.81
CA ARG A 131 6.30 9.13 11.79
C ARG A 131 6.59 10.48 12.41
N ASP A 132 7.59 10.52 13.28
CA ASP A 132 8.01 11.77 13.96
C ASP A 132 8.62 12.81 13.02
N ASP A 133 9.00 12.38 11.82
CA ASP A 133 9.39 13.26 10.72
C ASP A 133 8.20 13.95 10.03
N LYS A 134 6.95 13.59 10.38
CA LYS A 134 5.73 14.16 9.79
C LYS A 134 4.86 14.85 10.83
N ILE A 135 4.43 16.06 10.46
CA ILE A 135 3.47 16.86 11.24
C ILE A 135 2.03 16.71 10.74
N VAL A 136 1.84 16.17 9.53
CA VAL A 136 0.53 16.00 8.90
C VAL A 136 0.37 14.58 8.35
N ALA A 137 -0.88 14.14 8.33
CA ALA A 137 -1.27 12.86 7.75
C ALA A 137 -1.19 12.92 6.22
N ASN A 138 -1.28 11.75 5.57
CA ASN A 138 -1.51 11.70 4.14
C ASN A 138 -2.85 12.37 3.79
N HIS A 139 -2.89 13.01 2.62
CA HIS A 139 -4.13 13.57 2.10
C HIS A 139 -5.11 12.44 1.76
N GLN A 140 -6.40 12.65 1.95
CA GLN A 140 -7.47 11.67 1.68
C GLN A 140 -7.36 11.04 0.28
N SER A 141 -6.90 11.78 -0.73
CA SER A 141 -6.70 11.23 -2.09
C SER A 141 -5.65 10.13 -2.13
N VAL A 142 -4.60 10.23 -1.30
CA VAL A 142 -3.58 9.18 -1.15
C VAL A 142 -4.22 7.96 -0.50
N VAL A 143 -5.00 8.15 0.56
CA VAL A 143 -5.75 7.09 1.23
C VAL A 143 -6.65 6.35 0.23
N THR A 144 -7.45 7.07 -0.54
CA THR A 144 -8.33 6.51 -1.59
C THR A 144 -7.53 5.74 -2.63
N SER A 145 -6.45 6.32 -3.18
CA SER A 145 -5.62 5.65 -4.18
C SER A 145 -4.95 4.37 -3.65
N THR A 146 -4.61 4.36 -2.35
CA THR A 146 -4.05 3.19 -1.69
C THR A 146 -5.12 2.11 -1.51
N LEU A 147 -6.34 2.46 -1.08
CA LEU A 147 -7.47 1.53 -0.99
C LEU A 147 -7.82 0.92 -2.35
N GLU A 148 -7.85 1.73 -3.41
CA GLU A 148 -8.03 1.24 -4.78
C GLU A 148 -6.94 0.25 -5.16
N SER A 149 -5.68 0.54 -4.82
CA SER A 149 -4.54 -0.34 -5.07
C SER A 149 -4.60 -1.64 -4.27
N ILE A 150 -5.16 -1.61 -3.06
CA ILE A 150 -5.38 -2.81 -2.23
C ILE A 150 -6.47 -3.69 -2.83
N HIS A 151 -7.59 -3.08 -3.24
CA HIS A 151 -8.76 -3.81 -3.74
C HIS A 151 -8.57 -4.33 -5.18
N HIS A 152 -7.96 -3.53 -6.05
CA HIS A 152 -7.72 -3.86 -7.45
C HIS A 152 -6.29 -4.34 -7.74
N GLY A 153 -5.45 -4.45 -6.71
CA GLY A 153 -4.08 -4.92 -6.82
C GLY A 153 -4.00 -6.37 -7.31
N VAL A 154 -2.95 -6.66 -8.06
CA VAL A 154 -2.58 -8.04 -8.41
C VAL A 154 -1.89 -8.65 -7.19
N SER A 155 -2.42 -9.72 -6.62
CA SER A 155 -1.76 -10.43 -5.50
C SER A 155 -0.48 -11.11 -5.98
N GLU A 156 0.40 -11.47 -5.04
CA GLU A 156 1.60 -12.23 -5.35
C GLU A 156 1.26 -13.57 -6.01
N GLU A 157 0.22 -14.28 -5.53
CA GLU A 157 -0.20 -15.54 -6.14
C GLU A 157 -0.69 -15.31 -7.56
N LYS A 158 -1.58 -14.33 -7.80
CA LYS A 158 -2.06 -14.01 -9.16
C LYS A 158 -0.91 -13.65 -10.10
N LEU A 159 0.10 -12.94 -9.61
CA LEU A 159 1.26 -12.59 -10.40
C LEU A 159 2.09 -13.82 -10.74
N SER A 160 2.36 -14.68 -9.76
CA SER A 160 3.07 -15.95 -9.94
C SER A 160 2.33 -16.89 -10.91
N ASP A 161 1.02 -17.04 -10.74
CA ASP A 161 0.16 -17.90 -11.58
C ASP A 161 0.08 -17.41 -13.03
N SER A 162 0.29 -16.11 -13.26
CA SER A 162 0.34 -15.55 -14.61
C SER A 162 1.65 -15.87 -15.35
N ALA A 163 2.74 -16.15 -14.62
CA ALA A 163 4.08 -16.29 -15.20
C ALA A 163 4.19 -17.39 -16.27
N PRO A 164 3.62 -18.61 -16.09
CA PRO A 164 3.63 -19.63 -17.13
C PRO A 164 2.95 -19.18 -18.44
N SER A 165 1.79 -18.53 -18.35
CA SER A 165 1.06 -18.03 -19.52
C SER A 165 1.83 -16.89 -20.22
N VAL A 166 2.48 -16.01 -19.46
CA VAL A 166 3.37 -14.98 -20.02
C VAL A 166 4.55 -15.61 -20.76
N ALA A 167 5.16 -16.65 -20.19
CA ALA A 167 6.27 -17.37 -20.83
C ALA A 167 5.82 -18.08 -22.12
N GLU A 168 4.69 -18.79 -22.09
CA GLU A 168 4.13 -19.44 -23.28
C GLU A 168 3.85 -18.43 -24.40
N ASN A 169 3.19 -17.31 -24.07
CA ASN A 169 2.95 -16.22 -25.01
C ASN A 169 4.26 -15.58 -25.49
N TRP A 170 5.28 -15.53 -24.64
CA TRP A 170 6.60 -15.07 -25.06
C TRP A 170 7.15 -15.99 -26.14
N PHE A 171 7.17 -17.30 -25.96
CA PHE A 171 7.74 -18.24 -26.94
C PHE A 171 6.81 -18.60 -28.11
N ASN A 172 5.56 -18.12 -28.12
CA ASN A 172 4.62 -18.39 -29.21
C ASN A 172 5.20 -17.93 -30.58
N PRO A 173 5.29 -18.82 -31.59
CA PRO A 173 5.92 -18.53 -32.88
C PRO A 173 5.32 -17.31 -33.61
N ASN A 174 4.00 -17.13 -33.53
CA ASN A 174 3.32 -16.00 -34.18
C ASN A 174 3.69 -14.67 -33.51
N ARG A 175 3.85 -14.65 -32.17
CA ARG A 175 4.33 -13.45 -31.46
C ARG A 175 5.82 -13.22 -31.69
N TRP A 176 6.62 -14.29 -31.75
CA TRP A 176 8.05 -14.19 -32.07
C TRP A 176 8.28 -13.54 -33.44
N ALA A 177 7.59 -14.02 -34.48
CA ALA A 177 7.70 -13.45 -35.83
C ALA A 177 7.38 -11.94 -35.84
N ARG A 178 6.36 -11.51 -35.09
CA ARG A 178 6.02 -10.09 -34.94
C ARG A 178 7.12 -9.29 -34.22
N ARG A 179 7.77 -9.84 -33.19
CA ARG A 179 8.89 -9.19 -32.50
C ARG A 179 10.10 -9.02 -33.41
N VAL A 180 10.50 -10.07 -34.12
CA VAL A 180 11.60 -10.00 -35.10
C VAL A 180 11.31 -8.95 -36.17
N GLN A 181 10.08 -8.88 -36.66
CA GLN A 181 9.68 -7.85 -37.62
C GLN A 181 9.73 -6.43 -37.02
N PHE A 182 9.27 -6.27 -35.77
CA PHE A 182 9.34 -4.99 -35.06
C PHE A 182 10.79 -4.53 -34.85
N GLU A 183 11.69 -5.42 -34.44
CA GLU A 183 13.13 -5.14 -34.25
C GLU A 183 13.82 -4.75 -35.56
N LYS A 184 13.50 -5.42 -36.67
CA LYS A 184 13.94 -5.04 -38.03
C LYS A 184 13.46 -3.64 -38.43
N ASN A 185 12.23 -3.28 -38.07
CA ASN A 185 11.69 -1.96 -38.36
C ASN A 185 12.32 -0.87 -37.47
N GLN A 186 12.60 -1.16 -36.19
CA GLN A 186 13.29 -0.24 -35.29
C GLN A 186 14.72 0.05 -35.77
N SER A 187 15.47 -0.98 -36.19
CA SER A 187 16.85 -0.84 -36.68
C SER A 187 16.97 -0.04 -37.99
N ARG A 188 15.97 -0.11 -38.86
CA ARG A 188 15.87 0.77 -40.05
C ARG A 188 15.70 2.24 -39.69
N VAL A 189 14.82 2.55 -38.73
CA VAL A 189 14.61 3.93 -38.26
C VAL A 189 15.88 4.53 -37.65
N PHE A 190 16.73 3.72 -36.99
CA PHE A 190 18.01 4.20 -36.44
C PHE A 190 19.12 4.38 -37.48
N SER A 191 19.09 3.64 -38.61
CA SER A 191 20.05 3.82 -39.69
C SER A 191 19.74 5.05 -40.55
N ASP A 192 18.46 5.38 -40.75
CA ASP A 192 18.05 6.58 -41.49
C ASP A 192 18.32 7.89 -40.72
N LEU A 193 18.38 7.84 -39.38
CA LEU A 193 18.73 8.99 -38.52
C LEU A 193 20.23 9.34 -38.52
N HIS A 194 21.10 8.54 -39.14
CA HIS A 194 22.53 8.84 -39.32
C HIS A 194 22.88 9.30 -40.75
N LEU A 195 21.87 9.47 -41.62
CA LEU A 195 22.06 10.00 -42.99
C LEU A 195 21.83 11.51 -43.10
N TYR A 196 21.60 12.20 -41.98
CA TYR A 196 21.58 13.66 -41.90
C TYR A 196 22.61 14.14 -40.87
N SER A 197 23.88 14.06 -41.22
CA SER A 197 25.00 14.76 -40.57
C SER A 197 25.92 15.35 -41.62
#